data_AF-F5YKR6-F1
#
_entry.id   AF-F5YKR6-F1
#
_cell.length_a   1.000
_cell.length_b   1.000
_cell.length_c   1.000
_cell.angle_alpha   90.00
_cell.angle_beta   90.00
_cell.angle_gamma   90.00
#
_symmetry.space_group_name_H-M   'P 1'
#
loop_
_entity.id
_entity.type
_entity.pdbx_description
1 polymer ?
#
loop_
_entity_poly.entity_id
_entity_poly.type
_entity_poly.pdbx_seq_one_letter_code
_entity_poly.pdbx_strand_id
1 'polypeptide(L)' 'MAIVGKYISIEKVIEETKEQYYESLVESSAQWHEGENNYAPFVGYYLSVLLRVYRDFSSRVGYVFKHGISKPQRVRGT' A
#
# COMPACT_ATOMS: atom_id res chain seq x y z
N MET A 1 16.97 -6.11 3.01
CA MET A 1 16.50 -4.71 2.91
C MET A 1 15.33 -4.67 1.94
N ALA A 2 14.12 -4.45 2.43
CA ALA A 2 12.88 -4.60 1.67
C ALA A 2 12.84 -3.63 0.48
N ILE A 3 12.90 -4.16 -0.74
CA ILE A 3 12.79 -3.39 -1.99
C ILE A 3 11.46 -2.62 -2.03
N VAL A 4 10.42 -3.12 -1.34
CA VAL A 4 9.07 -2.54 -1.31
C VAL A 4 9.05 -1.12 -0.71
N GLY A 5 9.74 -0.90 0.42
CA GLY A 5 9.80 0.42 1.07
C GLY A 5 10.57 1.47 0.26
N LYS A 6 11.38 1.05 -0.71
CA LYS A 6 12.13 1.97 -1.59
C LYS A 6 11.28 2.56 -2.71
N TYR A 7 10.12 1.96 -3.02
CA TYR A 7 9.33 2.36 -4.18
C TYR A 7 7.90 2.80 -3.85
N ILE A 8 7.29 2.39 -2.72
CA ILE A 8 5.92 2.79 -2.36
C ILE A 8 5.77 2.93 -0.85
N SER A 9 5.24 4.08 -0.42
CA SER A 9 4.96 4.40 0.97
C SER A 9 3.46 4.25 1.24
N ILE A 10 3.14 3.40 2.20
CA ILE A 10 1.77 3.22 2.72
C ILE A 10 1.33 4.52 3.40
N GLU A 11 2.25 5.16 4.12
CA GLU A 11 2.05 6.41 4.84
C GLU A 11 1.60 7.54 3.90
N LYS A 12 2.16 7.59 2.68
CA LYS A 12 1.72 8.54 1.66
C LYS A 12 0.24 8.32 1.27
N VAL A 13 -0.17 7.06 1.09
CA VAL A 13 -1.57 6.73 0.76
C VAL A 13 -2.49 7.09 1.92
N ILE A 14 -2.06 6.86 3.16
CA ILE A 14 -2.82 7.25 4.35
C ILE A 14 -2.94 8.77 4.46
N GLU A 15 -1.87 9.53 4.25
CA GLU A 15 -1.93 11.00 4.29
C GLU A 15 -2.81 11.57 3.16
N GLU A 16 -2.80 10.97 1.97
CA GLU A 16 -3.72 11.33 0.88
C GLU A 16 -5.18 10.97 1.15
N THR A 17 -5.44 10.02 2.06
CA THR A 17 -6.79 9.52 2.42
C THR A 17 -7.07 9.73 3.91
N LYS A 18 -6.54 10.81 4.46
CA LYS A 18 -6.52 11.09 5.90
C LYS A 18 -7.91 11.25 6.50
N GLU A 19 -8.85 11.80 5.73
CA GLU A 19 -10.25 11.90 6.13
C GLU A 19 -10.86 10.50 6.33
N GLN A 20 -10.74 9.62 5.34
CA GLN A 20 -11.25 8.24 5.44
C GLN A 20 -10.55 7.44 6.55
N TYR A 21 -9.26 7.69 6.78
CA TYR A 21 -8.52 7.11 7.90
C TYR A 21 -9.19 7.47 9.23
N TYR A 22 -9.44 8.76 9.48
CA TYR A 22 -10.05 9.19 10.73
C TYR A 22 -11.51 8.79 10.84
N GLU A 23 -12.29 8.85 9.76
CA GLU A 23 -13.69 8.39 9.75
C GLU A 23 -13.79 6.91 10.14
N SER A 24 -13.05 6.05 9.45
CA SER A 24 -13.07 4.61 9.73
C SER A 24 -12.53 4.26 11.12
N LEU A 25 -11.56 5.03 11.63
CA LEU A 25 -11.04 4.88 12.99
C LEU A 25 -12.07 5.29 14.04
N VAL A 26 -12.76 6.41 13.86
CA VAL A 26 -13.82 6.88 14.76
C VAL A 26 -14.95 5.86 14.79
N GLU A 27 -15.42 5.41 13.63
CA GLU A 27 -16.48 4.40 13.52
C GLU A 27 -16.07 3.09 14.21
N SER A 28 -14.81 2.68 14.06
CA SER A 28 -14.33 1.42 14.62
C SER A 28 -13.98 1.47 16.11
N SER A 29 -13.85 2.68 16.67
CA SER A 29 -13.54 2.91 18.09
C SER A 29 -14.75 3.34 18.92
N ALA A 30 -15.91 3.55 18.28
CA ALA A 30 -17.15 3.80 18.99
C ALA A 30 -17.48 2.64 19.94
N GLN A 31 -17.85 2.95 21.19
CA GLN A 31 -18.20 1.97 22.22
C GLN A 31 -17.10 0.95 22.56
N TRP A 32 -15.82 1.33 22.40
CA TRP A 32 -14.70 0.42 22.68
C TRP A 32 -14.59 0.02 24.15
N HIS A 33 -15.05 0.86 25.07
CA HIS A 33 -15.02 0.57 26.50
C HIS A 33 -16.02 -0.52 26.87
N GLU A 34 -17.14 -0.57 26.16
CA GLU A 34 -18.22 -1.54 26.32
C GLU A 34 -17.95 -2.84 25.55
N GLY A 35 -16.94 -2.85 24.66
CA GLY A 35 -16.60 -4.00 23.81
C GLY A 35 -17.60 -4.23 22.67
N GLU A 36 -18.46 -3.25 22.38
CA GLU A 36 -19.46 -3.30 21.31
C GLU A 36 -18.96 -2.69 19.99
N ASN A 37 -17.70 -2.27 19.96
CA ASN A 37 -17.12 -1.64 18.79
C ASN A 37 -16.98 -2.61 17.61
N ASN A 38 -17.14 -2.09 16.38
CA ASN A 38 -17.00 -2.87 15.16
C ASN A 38 -15.71 -2.50 14.43
N TYR A 39 -14.73 -3.40 14.36
CA TYR A 39 -13.46 -3.13 13.66
C TYR A 39 -13.55 -3.21 12.12
N ALA A 40 -14.66 -3.71 11.56
CA ALA A 40 -14.80 -3.91 10.12
C ALA A 40 -14.54 -2.65 9.26
N PRO A 41 -15.00 -1.43 9.65
CA PRO A 41 -14.76 -0.22 8.87
C PRO A 41 -13.25 0.09 8.72
N PHE A 42 -12.49 0.05 9.81
CA PHE A 42 -11.05 0.33 9.78
C PHE A 42 -10.27 -0.77 9.05
N VAL A 43 -10.64 -2.05 9.24
CA VAL A 43 -10.03 -3.16 8.51
C VAL A 43 -10.30 -3.04 7.00
N GLY A 44 -11.53 -2.68 6.61
CA GLY A 44 -11.90 -2.45 5.21
C GLY A 44 -11.11 -1.29 4.57
N TYR A 45 -10.97 -0.18 5.29
CA TYR A 45 -10.10 0.93 4.90
C TYR A 45 -8.65 0.44 4.70
N TYR A 46 -8.09 -0.27 5.67
CA TYR A 46 -6.70 -0.72 5.62
C TYR A 46 -6.42 -1.68 4.45
N LEU A 47 -7.34 -2.61 4.17
CA LEU A 47 -7.23 -3.50 3.00
C LEU A 47 -7.30 -2.72 1.68
N SER A 48 -8.08 -1.65 1.63
CA SER A 48 -8.15 -0.77 0.45
C SER A 48 -6.83 -0.03 0.22
N VAL A 49 -6.19 0.44 1.30
CA VAL A 49 -4.84 1.03 1.25
C VAL A 49 -3.82 0.01 0.72
N LEU A 50 -3.80 -1.21 1.27
CA LEU A 50 -2.89 -2.27 0.84
C LEU A 50 -3.09 -2.63 -0.64
N LEU A 51 -4.35 -2.71 -1.09
CA LEU A 51 -4.68 -2.99 -2.48
C LEU A 51 -4.15 -1.90 -3.41
N ARG A 52 -4.31 -0.62 -3.03
CA ARG A 52 -3.77 0.52 -3.80
C ARG A 52 -2.24 0.47 -3.89
N VAL A 53 -1.58 0.26 -2.76
CA VAL A 53 -0.12 0.12 -2.65
C VAL A 53 0.39 -1.02 -3.54
N TYR A 54 -0.30 -2.16 -3.54
CA TYR A 54 0.06 -3.29 -4.38
C TYR A 54 -0.13 -2.99 -5.88
N ARG A 55 -1.23 -2.33 -6.27
CA ARG A 55 -1.48 -1.95 -7.67
C ARG A 55 -0.42 -0.98 -8.18
N ASP A 56 -0.07 0.02 -7.38
CA ASP A 56 0.99 0.97 -7.69
C ASP A 56 2.35 0.25 -7.82
N PHE A 57 2.58 -0.77 -6.99
CA PHE A 57 3.80 -1.58 -7.03
C PHE A 57 3.89 -2.33 -8.34
N SER A 58 2.85 -3.09 -8.64
CA SER A 58 2.74 -3.88 -9.86
C SER A 58 2.88 -3.02 -11.11
N SER A 59 2.29 -1.82 -11.12
CA SER A 59 2.40 -0.87 -12.24
C SER A 59 3.85 -0.42 -12.47
N ARG A 60 4.55 -0.01 -11.40
CA ARG A 60 5.94 0.45 -11.47
C ARG A 60 6.90 -0.67 -11.86
N VAL A 61 6.72 -1.86 -11.30
CA VAL A 61 7.50 -3.05 -11.65
C VAL A 61 7.27 -3.44 -13.11
N GLY A 62 6.02 -3.46 -13.57
CA GLY A 62 5.68 -3.72 -14.96
C GLY A 62 6.28 -2.69 -15.92
N TYR A 63 6.32 -1.41 -15.53
CA TYR A 63 6.97 -0.36 -16.31
C TYR A 63 8.49 -0.55 -16.41
N VAL A 64 9.16 -0.88 -15.29
CA VAL A 64 10.60 -1.15 -15.25
C VAL A 64 10.94 -2.38 -16.10
N PHE A 65 10.17 -3.46 -16.04
CA PHE A 65 10.41 -4.64 -16.88
C PHE A 65 10.15 -4.38 -18.37
N LYS A 66 9.15 -3.54 -18.72
CA LYS A 66 8.87 -3.18 -20.13
C LYS A 66 9.93 -2.26 -20.73
N HIS A 67 10.54 -1.38 -19.94
CA HIS A 67 11.50 -0.37 -20.42
C HIS A 67 12.97 -0.67 -20.05
N GLY A 68 13.23 -1.71 -19.26
CA GLY A 68 14.50 -1.91 -18.58
C GLY A 68 14.94 -3.37 -18.47
N ILE A 69 15.01 -4.08 -19.60
CA ILE A 69 16.16 -4.94 -19.94
C ILE A 69 16.43 -4.74 -21.43
N SER A 70 17.09 -3.63 -21.80
CA SER A 70 17.71 -3.55 -23.12
C SER A 70 18.97 -4.43 -23.11
N LYS A 71 19.29 -5.01 -24.26
CA LYS A 71 20.15 -6.19 -24.45
C LYS A 71 21.66 -6.15 -24.07
N PRO A 72 22.36 -5.08 -23.62
CA PRO A 72 23.83 -5.19 -23.50
C PRO A 72 24.38 -5.98 -22.30
N GLN A 73 23.61 -6.26 -21.24
CA GLN A 73 24.17 -6.86 -20.02
C GLN A 73 24.45 -8.38 -20.08
N ARG A 74 24.22 -9.04 -21.22
CA ARG A 74 24.49 -10.49 -21.41
C ARG A 74 25.94 -10.83 -21.80
N VAL A 75 26.81 -9.84 -22.07
CA VAL A 75 28.16 -10.10 -22.67
C VAL A 75 29.32 -9.91 -21.67
N ARG A 76 29.08 -9.97 -20.36
CA ARG A 76 30.15 -10.02 -19.35
C ARG A 76 29.89 -11.09 -18.31
N GLY A 77 29.89 -12.34 -18.75
CA GLY A 77 29.99 -13.52 -17.92
C GLY A 77 30.74 -14.57 -18.73
N THR A 78 32.08 -14.50 -18.62
CA THR A 78 33.09 -15.54 -18.86
C THR A 78 32.76 -16.69 -19.80
#